data_AF-G0QCP5-F1
#
_entry.id   AF-G0QCP5-F1
#
_cell.length_a   1.000
_cell.length_b   1.000
_cell.length_c   1.000
_cell.angle_alpha   90.00
_cell.angle_beta   90.00
_cell.angle_gamma   90.00
#
_symmetry.space_group_name_H-M   'P 1'
#
loop_
_entity.id
_entity.type
_entity.pdbx_description
1 polymer ?
#
loop_
_entity_poly.entity_id
_entity_poly.type
_entity_poly.pdbx_seq_one_letter_code
_entity_poly.pdbx_strand_id
1 'polypeptide(L)'
;MEPSDLENGRLRLKGLCNVEVDGEQAHFEGDDYRDASSRNLPVVHWLPHDSKQGAVKMPDGSEITGKVERSLETGETVQFERFGFVRKDSDGHIYYTHS
;
A
#
# COMPACT_ATOMS: atom_id res chain seq x y z
N MET A 1 -5.67 4.26 -1.38
CA MET A 1 -6.00 5.67 -1.59
C MET A 1 -7.31 5.93 -0.91
N GLU A 2 -7.34 6.81 0.08
CA GLU A 2 -8.59 7.23 0.70
C GLU A 2 -9.21 8.32 -0.20
N PRO A 3 -10.55 8.44 -0.31
CA PRO A 3 -11.19 9.45 -1.16
C PRO A 3 -10.78 10.89 -0.85
N SER A 4 -10.38 11.16 0.40
CA SER A 4 -9.88 12.46 0.86
C SER A 4 -8.50 12.83 0.32
N ASP A 5 -7.75 11.87 -0.26
CA ASP A 5 -6.41 12.09 -0.80
C ASP A 5 -6.42 12.46 -2.30
N LEU A 6 -7.59 12.51 -2.93
CA LEU A 6 -7.76 12.79 -4.36
C LEU A 6 -7.93 14.29 -4.58
N GLU A 7 -6.82 14.97 -4.87
CA GLU A 7 -6.85 16.29 -5.51
C GLU A 7 -6.81 16.10 -7.03
N ASN A 8 -7.63 16.85 -7.78
CA ASN A 8 -7.58 16.88 -9.24
C ASN A 8 -6.16 17.18 -9.71
N GLY A 9 -5.67 16.43 -10.69
CA GLY A 9 -4.32 16.59 -11.21
C GLY A 9 -3.63 15.28 -11.51
N ARG A 10 -2.32 15.34 -11.70
CA ARG A 10 -1.53 14.21 -12.19
C ARG A 10 -0.66 13.65 -11.09
N LEU A 11 -0.66 12.33 -10.94
CA LEU A 11 0.09 11.63 -9.91
C LEU A 11 0.65 10.30 -10.41
N ARG A 12 1.61 9.74 -9.68
CA ARG A 12 2.09 8.38 -9.90
C ARG A 12 1.64 7.47 -8.77
N LEU A 13 0.96 6.39 -9.13
CA LEU A 13 0.73 5.25 -8.26
C LEU A 13 2.05 4.49 -8.08
N LYS A 14 2.55 4.45 -6.84
CA LYS A 14 3.84 3.83 -6.53
C LYS A 14 3.87 2.39 -7.05
N GLY A 15 4.93 2.06 -7.78
CA GLY A 15 5.15 0.73 -8.35
C GLY A 15 4.21 0.33 -9.50
N LEU A 16 3.30 1.21 -9.95
CA LEU A 16 2.30 0.87 -10.96
C LEU A 16 2.35 1.80 -12.18
N CYS A 17 1.75 2.99 -12.12
CA CYS A 17 1.60 3.85 -13.30
C CYS A 17 1.36 5.32 -12.96
N ASN A 18 1.38 6.17 -13.98
CA ASN A 18 1.00 7.57 -13.93
C ASN A 18 -0.47 7.69 -14.32
N VAL A 19 -1.21 8.56 -13.62
CA VAL A 19 -2.62 8.82 -13.88
C VAL A 19 -2.94 10.31 -13.80
N GLU A 20 -3.93 10.75 -14.57
CA GLU A 20 -4.61 12.03 -14.41
C GLU A 20 -5.95 11.81 -13.72
N VAL A 21 -6.13 12.44 -12.56
CA VAL A 21 -7.35 12.37 -11.76
C VAL A 21 -8.23 13.56 -12.10
N ASP A 22 -9.48 13.27 -12.46
CA ASP A 22 -10.56 14.24 -12.66
C ASP A 22 -11.79 13.79 -11.86
N GLY A 23 -11.97 14.40 -10.69
CA GLY A 23 -13.01 14.04 -9.73
C GLY A 23 -12.83 12.61 -9.21
N GLU A 24 -13.81 11.76 -9.49
CA GLU A 24 -13.82 10.34 -9.12
C GLU A 24 -13.23 9.42 -10.20
N GLN A 25 -12.73 9.98 -11.30
CA GLN A 25 -12.16 9.22 -12.41
C GLN A 25 -10.64 9.40 -12.46
N ALA A 26 -9.94 8.33 -12.85
CA ALA A 26 -8.51 8.34 -13.10
C ALA A 26 -8.23 7.79 -14.50
N HIS A 27 -7.49 8.56 -15.30
CA HIS A 27 -7.10 8.22 -16.66
C HIS A 27 -5.63 7.80 -16.69
N PHE A 28 -5.33 6.67 -17.32
CA PHE A 28 -3.96 6.17 -17.45
C PHE A 28 -3.14 7.04 -18.41
N GLU A 29 -1.96 7.49 -17.96
CA GLU A 29 -1.06 8.40 -18.66
C GLU A 29 0.28 7.73 -19.04
N GLY A 30 0.44 6.42 -18.81
CA GLY A 30 1.68 5.68 -19.01
C GLY A 30 2.28 5.15 -17.71
N ASP A 31 3.34 4.35 -17.80
CA ASP A 31 3.98 3.69 -16.65
C ASP A 31 5.46 4.08 -16.42
N ASP A 32 6.07 4.85 -17.34
CA ASP A 32 7.47 5.29 -17.24
C ASP A 32 7.68 6.19 -16.02
N TYR A 33 8.57 5.76 -15.13
CA TYR A 33 8.97 6.51 -13.95
C TYR A 33 9.71 7.81 -14.30
N ARG A 34 10.48 7.81 -15.39
CA ARG A 34 11.25 9.00 -15.83
C ARG A 34 10.31 10.11 -16.26
N ASP A 35 9.18 9.77 -16.88
CA ASP A 35 8.14 10.75 -17.21
C ASP A 35 7.60 11.41 -15.93
N ALA A 36 7.20 10.61 -14.94
CA ALA A 36 6.73 11.10 -13.65
C ALA A 36 7.77 11.97 -12.94
N SER A 37 9.03 11.56 -12.94
CA SER A 37 10.13 12.31 -12.32
C SER A 37 10.38 13.63 -13.04
N SER A 38 10.39 13.64 -14.38
CA SER A 38 10.60 14.86 -15.18
C SER A 38 9.50 15.90 -14.99
N ARG A 39 8.26 15.43 -14.79
CA ARG A 39 7.06 16.23 -14.52
C ARG A 39 6.86 16.52 -13.03
N ASN A 40 7.76 16.03 -12.18
CA ASN A 40 7.73 16.20 -10.74
C ASN A 40 6.39 15.73 -10.11
N LEU A 41 5.80 14.66 -10.63
CA LEU A 41 4.51 14.14 -10.18
C LEU A 41 4.60 13.61 -8.74
N PRO A 42 3.60 13.89 -7.88
CA PRO A 42 3.51 13.27 -6.57
C PRO A 42 3.40 11.75 -6.69
N VAL A 43 4.15 11.02 -5.86
CA VAL A 43 4.09 9.55 -5.79
C VAL A 43 3.20 9.15 -4.62
N VAL A 44 2.09 8.50 -4.94
CA VAL A 44 1.03 8.14 -3.98
C VAL A 44 1.02 6.63 -3.77
N HIS A 45 0.93 6.21 -2.51
CA HIS A 45 0.70 4.82 -2.14
C HIS A 45 -0.76 4.45 -2.35
N TRP A 46 -0.99 3.24 -2.85
CA TRP A 46 -2.34 2.76 -3.16
C TRP A 46 -2.49 1.32 -2.72
N LEU A 47 -3.75 0.92 -2.52
CA LEU A 47 -4.12 -0.44 -2.22
C LEU A 47 -5.28 -0.81 -3.16
N PRO A 48 -5.29 -2.01 -3.76
CA PRO A 48 -6.44 -2.51 -4.47
C PRO A 48 -7.71 -2.46 -3.62
N HIS A 49 -8.87 -2.22 -4.23
CA HIS A 49 -10.15 -2.16 -3.51
C HIS A 49 -10.47 -3.48 -2.77
N ASP A 50 -10.04 -4.62 -3.31
CA ASP A 50 -10.20 -5.96 -2.75
C ASP A 50 -9.13 -6.33 -1.69
N SER A 51 -8.31 -5.36 -1.25
CA SER A 51 -7.37 -5.55 -0.14
C SER A 51 -8.09 -6.02 1.12
N LYS A 52 -7.62 -7.11 1.70
CA LYS A 52 -8.24 -7.71 2.89
C LYS A 52 -7.90 -6.93 4.16
N GLN A 53 -8.77 -7.02 5.15
CA GLN A 53 -8.45 -6.53 6.49
C GLN A 53 -7.50 -7.53 7.19
N GLY A 54 -6.41 -7.02 7.74
CA GLY A 54 -5.43 -7.76 8.51
C GLY A 54 -5.24 -7.15 9.89
N ALA A 55 -4.74 -7.96 10.82
CA ALA A 55 -4.36 -7.55 12.16
C ALA A 55 -2.93 -8.00 12.44
N VAL A 56 -2.11 -7.10 12.97
CA VAL A 56 -0.72 -7.38 13.33
C VAL A 56 -0.57 -7.24 14.84
N LYS A 57 -0.07 -8.30 15.47
CA LYS A 57 0.31 -8.31 16.89
C LYS A 57 1.68 -7.68 17.06
N MET A 58 1.75 -6.71 17.95
CA MET A 58 2.95 -5.96 18.27
C MET A 58 3.70 -6.62 19.44
N PRO A 59 5.02 -6.36 19.61
CA PRO A 59 5.81 -6.96 20.69
C PRO A 59 5.35 -6.58 22.11
N ASP A 60 4.66 -5.45 22.25
CA ASP A 60 4.09 -4.98 23.51
C ASP A 60 2.73 -5.64 23.85
N GLY A 61 2.26 -6.58 23.00
CA GLY A 61 0.98 -7.27 23.15
C GLY A 61 -0.22 -6.51 22.60
N SER A 62 -0.02 -5.30 22.05
CA SER A 62 -1.08 -4.57 21.34
C SER A 62 -1.35 -5.17 19.95
N GLU A 63 -2.47 -4.80 19.35
CA GLU A 63 -2.85 -5.21 18.00
C GLU A 63 -3.20 -3.99 17.15
N ILE A 64 -2.65 -3.94 15.94
CA ILE A 64 -2.94 -2.91 14.94
C ILE A 64 -3.72 -3.54 13.80
N THR A 65 -4.86 -2.94 13.44
CA THR A 65 -5.71 -3.41 12.33
C THR A 65 -5.63 -2.46 11.14
N GLY A 66 -5.72 -3.01 9.92
CA GLY A 66 -5.62 -2.21 8.69
C GLY A 66 -5.87 -3.04 7.43
N LYS A 67 -5.84 -2.38 6.26
CA LYS A 67 -5.87 -3.09 4.97
C LYS A 67 -4.47 -3.60 4.63
N VAL A 68 -4.38 -4.83 4.14
CA VAL A 68 -3.13 -5.47 3.71
C VAL A 68 -3.11 -5.68 2.19
N GLU A 69 -1.95 -5.46 1.57
CA GLU A 69 -1.75 -5.59 0.11
C GLU A 69 -2.02 -7.01 -0.41
N ARG A 70 -1.80 -8.04 0.41
CA ARG A 70 -1.96 -9.46 0.05
C ARG A 70 -2.22 -10.33 1.27
N SER A 71 -2.74 -11.53 1.02
CA SER A 71 -2.79 -12.59 2.04
C SER A 71 -1.38 -13.17 2.24
N LEU A 72 -1.01 -13.49 3.48
CA LEU A 72 0.27 -14.12 3.82
C LEU A 72 0.11 -15.64 3.97
N GLU A 73 1.14 -16.38 3.55
CA GLU A 73 1.30 -17.80 3.83
C GLU A 73 1.93 -18.02 5.21
N THR A 74 1.62 -19.15 5.85
CA THR A 74 2.19 -19.49 7.16
C THR A 74 3.71 -19.64 7.04
N GLY A 75 4.45 -18.97 7.92
CA GLY A 75 5.91 -18.92 7.93
C GLY A 75 6.51 -17.85 7.03
N GLU A 76 5.69 -17.16 6.23
CA GLU A 76 6.13 -16.09 5.34
C GLU A 76 6.44 -14.81 6.15
N THR A 77 7.57 -14.17 5.81
CA THR A 77 7.92 -12.83 6.29
C THR A 77 7.87 -11.85 5.12
N VAL A 78 7.08 -10.78 5.23
CA VAL A 78 6.93 -9.76 4.18
C VAL A 78 7.09 -8.37 4.78
N GLN A 79 7.48 -7.40 3.96
CA GLN A 79 7.49 -5.99 4.35
C GLN A 79 6.14 -5.36 4.03
N PHE A 80 5.47 -4.84 5.04
CA PHE A 80 4.36 -3.91 4.83
C PHE A 80 4.92 -2.51 4.68
N GLU A 81 4.67 -1.90 3.52
CA GLU A 81 5.17 -0.56 3.24
C GLU A 81 4.74 0.44 4.32
N ARG A 82 5.69 1.27 4.78
CA ARG A 82 5.50 2.29 5.83
C ARG A 82 5.08 1.75 7.22
N PHE A 83 5.03 0.44 7.40
CA PHE A 83 4.74 -0.20 8.68
C PHE A 83 5.95 -0.97 9.23
N GLY A 84 6.50 -1.89 8.43
CA GLY A 84 7.64 -2.74 8.82
C GLY A 84 7.46 -4.18 8.37
N PHE A 85 8.40 -5.04 8.77
CA PHE A 85 8.39 -6.46 8.46
C PHE A 85 7.46 -7.22 9.40
N VAL A 86 6.62 -8.06 8.82
CA VAL A 86 5.67 -8.90 9.53
C VAL A 86 5.85 -10.36 9.14
N ARG A 87 5.51 -11.29 10.04
CA ARG A 87 5.54 -12.72 9.78
C ARG A 87 4.22 -13.36 10.19
N LYS A 88 3.65 -14.22 9.34
CA LYS A 88 2.51 -15.06 9.72
C LYS A 88 3.01 -16.34 10.39
N ASP A 89 2.53 -16.63 11.60
CA ASP A 89 2.90 -17.84 12.33
C ASP A 89 1.87 -18.98 12.10
N SER A 90 2.21 -20.17 12.58
CA SER A 90 1.43 -21.40 12.51
C SER A 90 0.11 -21.33 13.28
N ASP A 91 0.01 -20.46 14.27
CA ASP A 91 -1.22 -20.16 15.00
C ASP A 91 -2.21 -19.27 14.20
N GLY A 92 -1.82 -18.86 12.99
CA GLY A 92 -2.62 -18.03 12.09
C GLY A 92 -2.48 -16.53 12.31
N HIS A 93 -1.80 -16.08 13.37
CA HIS A 93 -1.60 -14.67 13.64
C HIS A 93 -0.43 -14.10 12.85
N ILE A 94 -0.47 -12.79 12.61
CA ILE A 94 0.62 -12.04 11.98
C ILE A 94 1.31 -11.23 13.09
N TYR A 95 2.62 -11.37 13.21
CA TYR A 95 3.44 -10.71 14.21
C TYR A 95 4.35 -9.69 13.57
N TYR A 96 4.47 -8.51 14.17
CA TYR A 96 5.49 -7.54 13.83
C TYR A 96 6.87 -8.08 14.22
N THR A 97 7.87 -7.82 13.37
CA THR A 97 9.25 -8.22 13.63
C THR A 97 10.13 -6.99 13.86
N HIS A 98 10.41 -6.21 12.82
CA HIS A 98 11.28 -5.03 12.85
C HIS A 98 10.94 -4.08 11.70
N SER A 99 11.41 -2.83 11.75
CA SER A 99 11.22 -1.81 10.71
C SER A 99 12.53 -1.26 10.19
#